data_AF-A0A2M8CP51-F1
#
_entry.id   AF-A0A2M8CP51-F1
#
_cell.length_a   1.000
_cell.length_b   1.000
_cell.length_c   1.000
_cell.angle_alpha   90.00
_cell.angle_beta   90.00
_cell.angle_gamma   90.00
#
_symmetry.space_group_name_H-M   'P 1'
#
loop_
_entity.id
_entity.type
_entity.pdbx_description
1 polymer ?
#
loop_
_entity_poly.entity_id
_entity_poly.type
_entity_poly.pdbx_seq_one_letter_code
_entity_poly.pdbx_strand_id
1 'polypeptide(L)'
;MNVANEKVLIVCADPDVSDLVGRQALQPMGYTLRVATDASTAIRQALQFQPDVMIADLELPGLSGKDLLVALSSQGITLPVIVMAQKGDEPKVIQAFRLGASDYLLHPMREAEVVSAVERALKQMRDGRVRQQLDAQLKTANAELQRKVRDLTTIFSVGRAVISITDQRVLFEKIVEAGMAVASADICWLTLKDEKSKSFVLAAQRKLPDAWAKKLGQPLDDGLGTLVAMSAESLSIHGAALGKFKVASFGKAALVVPIKVQQEAIGLLTVIRREELPFDASQQSLLEAITDYASISLVNARLFRALAQNADAALAGERRKNELLQTLRQETQVQLQTAAYPLELVLTEKMGALTAEQTQALSTAQAALKKLAFLINQQSTQPQQNIK
;
A
#
# COMPACT_ATOMS: atom_id res chain seq x y z
N MET A 1 -18.35 -35.43 -27.10
CA MET A 1 -17.19 -34.62 -27.54
C MET A 1 -17.63 -33.82 -28.74
N ASN A 2 -17.43 -32.50 -28.73
CA ASN A 2 -17.89 -31.62 -29.81
C ASN A 2 -16.77 -31.56 -30.87
N VAL A 3 -16.78 -32.52 -31.81
CA VAL A 3 -15.73 -32.74 -32.85
C VAL A 3 -15.99 -31.87 -34.11
N ALA A 4 -17.07 -31.10 -34.11
CA ALA A 4 -17.76 -30.60 -35.30
C ALA A 4 -17.04 -29.52 -36.14
N ASN A 5 -15.72 -29.34 -36.04
CA ASN A 5 -15.01 -28.40 -36.92
C ASN A 5 -13.50 -28.65 -37.06
N GLU A 6 -12.97 -29.78 -36.59
CA GLU A 6 -11.54 -30.07 -36.70
C GLU A 6 -11.18 -30.54 -38.11
N LYS A 7 -10.05 -30.04 -38.60
CA LYS A 7 -9.60 -30.22 -39.98
C LYS A 7 -8.52 -31.27 -40.07
N VAL A 8 -8.76 -32.32 -40.86
CA VAL A 8 -7.79 -33.40 -41.09
C VAL A 8 -7.33 -33.36 -42.55
N LEU A 9 -6.01 -33.39 -42.76
CA LEU A 9 -5.42 -33.56 -44.09
C LEU A 9 -4.84 -34.97 -44.22
N ILE A 10 -5.37 -35.74 -45.15
CA ILE A 10 -4.93 -37.09 -45.47
C ILE A 10 -4.01 -37.02 -46.69
N VAL A 11 -2.84 -37.63 -46.61
CA VAL A 11 -1.85 -37.68 -47.68
C VAL A 11 -1.58 -39.13 -48.03
N CYS A 12 -2.23 -39.61 -49.10
CA CYS A 12 -2.13 -41.00 -49.55
C CYS A 12 -2.46 -41.10 -51.04
N ALA A 13 -1.67 -41.89 -51.77
CA ALA A 13 -1.88 -42.11 -53.21
C ALA A 13 -2.83 -43.29 -53.49
N ASP A 14 -3.05 -44.17 -52.51
CA ASP A 14 -3.97 -45.30 -52.61
C ASP A 14 -5.42 -44.83 -52.31
N PRO A 15 -6.34 -44.92 -53.30
CA PRO A 15 -7.73 -44.51 -53.12
C PRO A 15 -8.48 -45.33 -52.06
N ASP A 16 -8.17 -46.61 -51.91
CA ASP A 16 -8.88 -47.51 -50.98
C ASP A 16 -8.49 -47.18 -49.54
N VAL A 17 -7.20 -46.94 -49.31
CA VAL A 17 -6.69 -46.49 -48.01
C VAL A 17 -7.23 -45.11 -47.65
N SER A 18 -7.27 -44.19 -48.62
CA SER A 18 -7.83 -42.85 -48.44
C SER A 18 -9.33 -42.88 -48.11
N ASP A 19 -10.08 -43.82 -48.70
CA ASP A 19 -11.51 -44.01 -48.43
C ASP A 19 -11.75 -44.57 -47.02
N LEU A 20 -10.99 -45.59 -46.62
CA LEU A 20 -11.03 -46.16 -45.27
C LEU A 20 -10.73 -45.11 -44.19
N VAL A 21 -9.60 -44.39 -44.34
CA VAL A 21 -9.16 -43.38 -43.35
C VAL A 21 -10.10 -42.17 -43.37
N GLY A 22 -10.47 -41.71 -44.57
CA GLY A 22 -11.27 -40.51 -44.73
C GLY A 22 -12.76 -40.76 -44.51
N ARG A 23 -13.41 -41.39 -45.49
CA ARG A 23 -14.88 -41.51 -45.54
C ARG A 23 -15.44 -42.48 -44.52
N GLN A 24 -14.74 -43.58 -44.23
CA GLN A 24 -15.26 -44.62 -43.34
C GLN A 24 -14.93 -44.31 -41.87
N ALA A 25 -13.69 -43.97 -41.56
CA ALA A 25 -13.27 -43.74 -40.16
C ALA A 25 -13.57 -42.32 -39.65
N LEU A 26 -13.17 -41.27 -40.38
CA LEU A 26 -13.14 -39.90 -39.84
C LEU A 26 -14.35 -39.04 -40.22
N GLN A 27 -14.91 -39.21 -41.41
CA GLN A 27 -16.08 -38.44 -41.84
C GLN A 27 -17.32 -38.65 -40.94
N PRO A 28 -17.64 -39.87 -40.46
CA PRO A 28 -18.79 -40.09 -39.56
C PRO A 28 -18.61 -39.43 -38.18
N MET A 29 -17.36 -39.19 -37.78
CA MET A 29 -17.03 -38.49 -36.53
C MET A 29 -17.16 -36.96 -36.66
N GLY A 30 -17.44 -36.44 -37.86
CA GLY A 30 -17.69 -35.01 -38.11
C GLY A 30 -16.45 -34.18 -38.41
N TYR A 31 -15.30 -34.81 -38.71
CA TYR A 31 -14.08 -34.10 -39.13
C TYR A 31 -14.23 -33.50 -40.54
N THR A 32 -13.64 -32.32 -40.77
CA THR A 32 -13.54 -31.73 -42.11
C THR A 32 -12.29 -32.27 -42.80
N LEU A 33 -12.47 -32.95 -43.93
CA LEU A 33 -11.39 -33.71 -44.57
C LEU A 33 -10.90 -33.04 -45.85
N ARG A 34 -9.59 -33.09 -46.06
CA ARG A 34 -8.94 -32.88 -47.37
C ARG A 34 -8.02 -34.06 -47.66
N VAL A 35 -7.93 -34.42 -48.94
CA VAL A 35 -7.04 -35.49 -49.40
C VAL A 35 -6.04 -34.90 -50.38
N ALA A 36 -4.78 -35.26 -50.22
CA ALA A 36 -3.69 -35.01 -51.13
C ALA A 36 -3.06 -36.34 -51.54
N THR A 37 -2.69 -36.48 -52.81
CA THR A 37 -2.11 -37.72 -53.34
C THR A 37 -0.58 -37.69 -53.41
N ASP A 38 0.02 -36.53 -53.16
CA ASP A 38 1.45 -36.30 -53.23
C ASP A 38 1.89 -35.24 -52.19
N ALA A 39 3.18 -35.24 -51.84
CA ALA A 39 3.74 -34.35 -50.83
C ALA A 39 3.67 -32.86 -51.22
N SER A 40 3.78 -32.52 -52.51
CA SER A 40 3.76 -31.12 -52.97
C SER A 40 2.37 -30.51 -52.80
N THR A 41 1.34 -31.29 -53.14
CA THR A 41 -0.06 -30.93 -52.90
C THR A 41 -0.34 -30.85 -51.39
N ALA A 42 0.18 -31.80 -50.60
CA ALA A 42 0.01 -31.80 -49.15
C ALA A 42 0.56 -30.54 -48.48
N ILE A 43 1.78 -30.10 -48.82
CA ILE A 43 2.38 -28.87 -48.26
C ILE A 43 1.53 -27.65 -48.62
N ARG A 44 1.08 -27.55 -49.88
CA ARG A 44 0.24 -26.43 -50.35
C ARG A 44 -1.10 -26.40 -49.63
N GLN A 45 -1.73 -27.56 -49.46
CA GLN A 45 -2.98 -27.70 -48.73
C GLN A 45 -2.78 -27.44 -47.23
N ALA A 46 -1.66 -27.83 -46.62
CA ALA A 46 -1.38 -27.55 -45.22
C ALA A 46 -1.38 -26.04 -44.93
N LEU A 47 -0.84 -25.23 -45.85
CA LEU A 47 -0.84 -23.76 -45.72
C LEU A 47 -2.23 -23.13 -45.94
N GLN A 48 -3.00 -23.62 -46.91
CA GLN A 48 -4.31 -23.04 -47.26
C GLN A 48 -5.43 -23.50 -46.35
N PHE A 49 -5.47 -24.80 -46.07
CA PHE A 49 -6.53 -25.44 -45.28
C PHE A 49 -6.30 -25.26 -43.78
N GLN A 50 -5.03 -25.14 -43.36
CA GLN A 50 -4.58 -25.11 -41.97
C GLN A 50 -5.19 -26.27 -41.16
N PRO A 51 -4.80 -27.52 -41.46
CA PRO A 51 -5.33 -28.68 -40.76
C PRO A 51 -4.82 -28.73 -39.31
N ASP A 52 -5.66 -29.25 -38.43
CA ASP A 52 -5.34 -29.49 -37.02
C ASP A 52 -4.51 -30.77 -36.84
N VAL A 53 -4.60 -31.71 -37.78
CA VAL A 53 -3.79 -32.95 -37.83
C VAL A 53 -3.60 -33.40 -39.28
N MET A 54 -2.44 -33.99 -39.57
CA MET A 54 -2.16 -34.61 -40.85
C MET A 54 -1.95 -36.10 -40.67
N ILE A 55 -2.50 -36.90 -41.59
CA ILE A 55 -2.20 -38.33 -41.70
C ILE A 55 -1.47 -38.52 -43.02
N ALA A 56 -0.25 -39.02 -43.01
CA ALA A 56 0.57 -39.12 -44.21
C ALA A 56 1.15 -40.52 -44.38
N ASP A 57 1.05 -41.06 -45.58
CA ASP A 57 1.76 -42.28 -45.95
C ASP A 57 3.28 -42.05 -45.95
N LEU A 58 4.04 -43.04 -45.49
CA LEU A 58 5.50 -43.03 -45.63
C LEU A 58 5.91 -43.23 -47.09
N GLU A 59 5.09 -43.95 -47.85
CA GLU A 59 5.30 -44.23 -49.27
C GLU A 59 4.39 -43.34 -50.11
N LEU A 60 4.97 -42.26 -50.63
CA LEU A 60 4.27 -41.32 -51.50
C LEU A 60 4.99 -41.22 -52.84
N PRO A 61 4.27 -40.99 -53.95
CA PRO A 61 4.87 -40.79 -55.25
C PRO A 61 5.69 -39.50 -55.26
N GLY A 62 6.95 -39.62 -55.67
CA GLY A 62 7.91 -38.51 -55.70
C GLY A 62 8.70 -38.38 -54.40
N LEU A 63 8.21 -37.56 -53.46
CA LEU A 63 8.86 -37.33 -52.17
C LEU A 63 8.33 -38.30 -51.12
N SER A 64 9.20 -38.88 -50.29
CA SER A 64 8.77 -39.77 -49.21
C SER A 64 8.02 -39.00 -48.11
N GLY A 65 7.17 -39.68 -47.34
CA GLY A 65 6.54 -39.09 -46.15
C GLY A 65 7.54 -38.54 -45.13
N LYS A 66 8.79 -39.03 -45.11
CA LYS A 66 9.89 -38.44 -44.33
C LYS A 66 10.33 -37.08 -44.86
N ASP A 67 10.43 -36.94 -46.17
CA ASP A 67 10.78 -35.68 -46.82
C ASP A 67 9.67 -34.63 -46.60
N LEU A 68 8.41 -35.08 -46.56
CA LEU A 68 7.27 -34.25 -46.18
C LEU A 68 7.41 -33.70 -44.75
N LEU A 69 7.78 -34.53 -43.76
CA LEU A 69 8.01 -34.06 -42.39
C LEU A 69 9.11 -32.98 -42.31
N VAL A 70 10.22 -33.18 -43.02
CA VAL A 70 11.31 -32.21 -43.09
C VAL A 70 10.84 -30.91 -43.74
N ALA A 71 10.10 -31.01 -44.84
CA ALA A 71 9.57 -29.85 -45.55
C ALA A 71 8.61 -29.04 -44.67
N LEU A 72 7.68 -29.70 -43.98
CA LEU A 72 6.75 -29.06 -43.04
C LEU A 72 7.49 -28.33 -41.92
N SER A 73 8.49 -28.99 -41.31
CA SER A 73 9.32 -28.40 -40.25
C SER A 73 10.09 -27.17 -40.76
N SER A 74 10.70 -27.25 -41.95
CA SER A 74 11.47 -26.14 -42.55
C SER A 74 10.62 -24.91 -42.86
N GLN A 75 9.32 -25.10 -43.12
CA GLN A 75 8.36 -24.02 -43.34
C GLN A 75 7.72 -23.51 -42.04
N GLY A 76 8.13 -24.01 -40.88
CA GLY A 76 7.60 -23.61 -39.58
C GLY A 76 6.19 -24.13 -39.30
N ILE A 77 5.74 -25.16 -40.01
CA ILE A 77 4.41 -25.75 -39.82
C ILE A 77 4.48 -26.75 -38.65
N THR A 78 3.82 -26.40 -37.54
CA THR A 78 3.87 -27.14 -36.26
C THR A 78 2.57 -27.90 -35.98
N LEU A 79 2.07 -28.67 -36.95
CA LEU A 79 0.90 -29.52 -36.77
C LEU A 79 1.32 -30.98 -36.51
N PRO A 80 0.52 -31.75 -35.76
CA PRO A 80 0.83 -33.15 -35.50
C PRO A 80 0.64 -33.98 -36.78
N VAL A 81 1.67 -34.77 -37.13
CA VAL A 81 1.66 -35.66 -38.30
C VAL A 81 1.66 -37.11 -37.84
N ILE A 82 0.62 -37.85 -38.21
CA ILE A 82 0.49 -39.28 -37.99
C ILE A 82 0.96 -39.99 -39.25
N VAL A 83 1.94 -40.89 -39.14
CA VAL A 83 2.47 -41.59 -40.32
C VAL A 83 1.82 -42.95 -40.52
N MET A 84 1.44 -43.29 -41.75
CA MET A 84 0.95 -44.62 -42.12
C MET A 84 2.12 -45.46 -42.64
N ALA A 85 2.25 -46.68 -42.15
CA ALA A 85 3.36 -47.57 -42.43
C ALA A 85 2.88 -48.99 -42.70
N GLN A 86 3.64 -49.76 -43.48
CA GLN A 86 3.37 -51.18 -43.70
C GLN A 86 4.10 -52.05 -42.68
N LYS A 87 3.72 -53.33 -42.62
CA LYS A 87 4.43 -54.33 -41.80
C LYS A 87 5.86 -54.50 -42.34
N GLY A 88 6.87 -54.34 -41.48
CA GLY A 88 8.29 -54.35 -41.88
C GLY A 88 8.92 -52.95 -42.06
N ASP A 89 8.14 -51.88 -41.91
CA ASP A 89 8.64 -50.49 -42.00
C ASP A 89 9.10 -49.92 -40.65
N GLU A 90 9.33 -50.74 -39.61
CA GLU A 90 9.72 -50.27 -38.28
C GLU A 90 10.93 -49.32 -38.29
N PRO A 91 12.00 -49.56 -39.09
CA PRO A 91 13.11 -48.62 -39.22
C PRO A 91 12.68 -47.26 -39.80
N LYS A 92 11.72 -47.23 -40.73
CA LYS A 92 11.21 -46.00 -41.34
C LYS A 92 10.34 -45.22 -40.34
N VAL A 93 9.51 -45.92 -39.56
CA VAL A 93 8.68 -45.31 -38.50
C VAL A 93 9.57 -44.65 -37.44
N ILE A 94 10.63 -45.32 -36.98
CA ILE A 94 11.59 -44.74 -36.02
C ILE A 94 12.21 -43.46 -36.58
N GLN A 95 12.58 -43.44 -37.86
CA GLN A 95 13.10 -42.24 -38.51
C GLN A 95 12.03 -41.13 -38.57
N ALA A 96 10.78 -41.45 -38.89
CA ALA A 96 9.70 -40.47 -38.93
C ALA A 96 9.46 -39.81 -37.56
N PHE A 97 9.49 -40.57 -36.46
CA PHE A 97 9.42 -40.00 -35.10
C PHE A 97 10.59 -39.05 -34.81
N ARG A 98 11.81 -39.38 -35.23
CA ARG A 98 12.97 -38.48 -35.09
C ARG A 98 12.82 -37.19 -35.89
N LEU A 99 12.04 -37.22 -36.97
CA LEU A 99 11.72 -36.06 -37.82
C LEU A 99 10.47 -35.30 -37.33
N GLY A 100 9.83 -35.72 -36.24
CA GLY A 100 8.70 -35.01 -35.62
C GLY A 100 7.32 -35.62 -35.87
N ALA A 101 7.22 -36.84 -36.39
CA ALA A 101 5.94 -37.56 -36.40
C ALA A 101 5.41 -37.72 -34.97
N SER A 102 4.09 -37.51 -34.81
CA SER A 102 3.41 -37.51 -33.52
C SER A 102 2.86 -38.89 -33.13
N ASP A 103 2.46 -39.68 -34.12
CA ASP A 103 1.97 -41.06 -33.94
C ASP A 103 2.16 -41.84 -35.25
N TYR A 104 1.85 -43.14 -35.25
CA TYR A 104 1.85 -43.97 -36.46
C TYR A 104 0.65 -44.92 -36.52
N LEU A 105 0.29 -45.32 -37.74
CA LEU A 105 -0.74 -46.30 -38.05
C LEU A 105 -0.12 -47.41 -38.91
N LEU A 106 -0.41 -48.67 -38.58
CA LEU A 106 0.15 -49.83 -39.28
C LEU A 106 -0.91 -50.49 -40.18
N HIS A 107 -0.59 -50.75 -41.44
CA HIS A 107 -1.49 -51.45 -42.35
C HIS A 107 -1.46 -52.99 -42.16
N PRO A 108 -2.61 -53.70 -42.20
CA PRO A 108 -3.97 -53.19 -42.33
C PRO A 108 -4.49 -52.59 -41.01
N MET A 109 -4.95 -51.34 -41.07
CA MET A 109 -5.47 -50.59 -39.92
C MET A 109 -6.99 -50.67 -39.83
N ARG A 110 -7.53 -50.61 -38.62
CA ARG A 110 -8.98 -50.58 -38.38
C ARG A 110 -9.47 -49.15 -38.17
N GLU A 111 -10.73 -48.87 -38.48
CA GLU A 111 -11.36 -47.55 -38.29
C GLU A 111 -11.14 -47.01 -36.86
N ALA A 112 -11.33 -47.84 -35.84
CA ALA A 112 -11.13 -47.46 -34.44
C ALA A 112 -9.68 -47.04 -34.10
N GLU A 113 -8.69 -47.61 -34.79
CA GLU A 113 -7.27 -47.26 -34.60
C GLU A 113 -6.96 -45.89 -35.21
N VAL A 114 -7.52 -45.61 -36.39
CA VAL A 114 -7.42 -44.30 -37.06
C VAL A 114 -8.02 -43.20 -36.19
N VAL A 115 -9.26 -43.40 -35.72
CA VAL A 115 -9.95 -42.44 -34.86
C VAL A 115 -9.16 -42.20 -33.57
N SER A 116 -8.70 -43.28 -32.92
CA SER A 116 -7.92 -43.18 -31.68
C SER A 116 -6.62 -42.39 -31.85
N ALA A 117 -5.89 -42.63 -32.95
CA ALA A 117 -4.64 -41.91 -33.23
C ALA A 117 -4.88 -40.42 -33.45
N VAL A 118 -5.92 -40.07 -34.20
CA VAL A 118 -6.33 -38.67 -34.43
C VAL A 118 -6.74 -37.98 -33.14
N GLU A 119 -7.58 -38.61 -32.32
CA GLU A 119 -8.01 -38.03 -31.04
C GLU A 119 -6.83 -37.80 -30.08
N ARG A 120 -5.88 -38.74 -30.00
CA ARG A 120 -4.67 -38.58 -29.19
C ARG A 120 -3.84 -37.39 -29.65
N ALA A 121 -3.59 -37.27 -30.95
CA ALA A 121 -2.80 -36.20 -31.53
C ALA A 121 -3.44 -34.81 -31.28
N LEU A 122 -4.75 -34.69 -31.51
CA LEU A 122 -5.50 -33.46 -31.29
C LEU A 122 -5.55 -33.07 -29.81
N LYS A 123 -5.76 -34.03 -28.91
CA LYS A 123 -5.76 -33.80 -27.46
C LYS A 123 -4.43 -33.24 -26.98
N GLN A 124 -3.32 -33.84 -27.39
CA GLN A 124 -1.99 -33.40 -26.97
C GLN A 124 -1.67 -31.98 -27.43
N MET A 125 -2.08 -31.62 -28.65
CA MET A 125 -1.98 -30.25 -29.16
C MET A 125 -2.82 -29.25 -28.36
N ARG A 126 -4.07 -29.60 -28.04
CA ARG A 126 -4.96 -28.76 -27.23
C ARG A 126 -4.39 -28.52 -25.84
N ASP A 127 -3.94 -29.57 -25.17
CA ASP A 127 -3.35 -29.48 -23.82
C ASP A 127 -2.09 -28.60 -23.82
N GLY A 128 -1.25 -28.71 -24.85
CA GLY A 128 -0.08 -27.85 -25.03
C GLY A 128 -0.44 -26.37 -25.20
N ARG A 129 -1.44 -26.05 -26.04
CA ARG A 129 -1.93 -24.68 -26.25
C ARG A 129 -2.52 -24.08 -24.97
N VAL A 130 -3.34 -24.84 -24.25
CA VAL A 130 -3.97 -24.38 -23.00
C VAL A 130 -2.90 -24.06 -21.95
N ARG A 131 -1.88 -24.92 -21.80
CA ARG A 131 -0.76 -24.66 -20.88
C ARG A 131 0.00 -23.39 -21.25
N GLN A 132 0.32 -23.18 -22.53
CA GLN A 132 1.01 -21.96 -22.97
C GLN A 132 0.19 -20.69 -22.71
N GLN A 133 -1.13 -20.76 -22.94
CA GLN A 133 -2.03 -19.64 -22.64
C GLN A 133 -2.08 -19.36 -21.14
N LEU A 134 -2.19 -20.39 -20.30
CA LEU A 134 -2.22 -20.25 -18.85
C LEU A 134 -0.90 -19.67 -18.31
N ASP A 135 0.25 -20.12 -18.83
CA ASP A 135 1.55 -19.57 -18.46
C ASP A 135 1.69 -18.09 -18.83
N ALA A 136 1.20 -17.69 -20.00
CA ALA A 136 1.19 -16.29 -20.43
C ALA A 136 0.29 -15.43 -19.54
N GLN A 137 -0.90 -15.93 -19.19
CA GLN A 137 -1.82 -15.26 -18.26
C GLN A 137 -1.20 -15.14 -16.86
N LEU A 138 -0.60 -16.21 -16.35
CA LEU A 138 0.05 -16.22 -15.03
C LEU A 138 1.20 -15.21 -14.96
N LYS A 139 2.04 -15.14 -16.00
CA LYS A 139 3.13 -14.14 -16.06
C LYS A 139 2.58 -12.71 -16.03
N THR A 140 1.52 -12.45 -16.78
CA THR A 140 0.89 -11.11 -16.84
C THR A 140 0.30 -10.73 -15.48
N ALA A 141 -0.50 -11.61 -14.88
CA ALA A 141 -1.11 -11.39 -13.58
C ALA A 141 -0.06 -11.21 -12.46
N ASN A 142 1.03 -11.98 -12.49
CA ASN A 142 2.09 -11.86 -11.50
C ASN A 142 2.84 -10.51 -11.63
N ALA A 143 3.10 -10.06 -12.86
CA ALA A 143 3.71 -8.74 -13.09
C ALA A 143 2.82 -7.59 -12.59
N GLU A 144 1.51 -7.68 -12.77
CA GLU A 144 0.54 -6.72 -12.21
C GLU A 144 0.52 -6.75 -10.69
N LEU A 145 0.50 -7.95 -10.09
CA LEU A 145 0.51 -8.12 -8.64
C LEU A 145 1.77 -7.54 -8.00
N GLN A 146 2.94 -7.82 -8.59
CA GLN A 146 4.22 -7.26 -8.14
C GLN A 146 4.28 -5.73 -8.27
N ARG A 147 3.58 -5.14 -9.24
CA ARG A 147 3.44 -3.68 -9.32
C ARG A 147 2.62 -3.16 -8.15
N LYS A 148 1.42 -3.72 -7.92
CA LYS A 148 0.55 -3.34 -6.80
C LYS A 148 1.24 -3.49 -5.43
N VAL A 149 2.03 -4.54 -5.21
CA VAL A 149 2.79 -4.74 -3.96
C VAL A 149 3.84 -3.64 -3.75
N ARG A 150 4.54 -3.21 -4.81
CA ARG A 150 5.52 -2.12 -4.73
C ARG A 150 4.84 -0.78 -4.42
N ASP A 151 3.70 -0.52 -5.05
CA ASP A 151 2.91 0.67 -4.79
C ASP A 151 2.50 0.71 -3.31
N LEU A 152 1.99 -0.41 -2.76
CA LEU A 152 1.63 -0.55 -1.35
C LEU A 152 2.82 -0.38 -0.39
N THR A 153 3.98 -0.94 -0.72
CA THR A 153 5.19 -0.83 0.12
C THR A 153 5.68 0.61 0.20
N THR A 154 5.56 1.37 -0.90
CA THR A 154 5.93 2.78 -0.94
C THR A 154 5.04 3.59 0.01
N ILE A 155 3.73 3.33 0.05
CA ILE A 155 2.79 3.93 1.03
C ILE A 155 3.24 3.64 2.45
N PHE A 156 3.56 2.37 2.73
CA PHE A 156 3.86 1.94 4.09
C PHE A 156 5.12 2.61 4.65
N SER A 157 6.12 2.85 3.78
CA SER A 157 7.34 3.57 4.15
C SER A 157 7.06 5.04 4.52
N VAL A 158 6.16 5.69 3.78
CA VAL A 158 5.74 7.07 4.03
C VAL A 158 4.90 7.15 5.31
N GLY A 159 3.91 6.26 5.48
CA GLY A 159 3.06 6.20 6.66
C GLY A 159 3.84 5.97 7.95
N ARG A 160 4.83 5.08 7.95
CA ARG A 160 5.68 4.83 9.12
C ARG A 160 6.55 6.02 9.50
N ALA A 161 7.07 6.77 8.52
CA ALA A 161 7.85 7.96 8.77
C ALA A 161 7.01 9.08 9.42
N VAL A 162 5.73 9.19 9.03
CA VAL A 162 4.78 10.17 9.60
C VAL A 162 4.50 9.87 11.08
N ILE A 163 4.33 8.59 11.46
CA ILE A 163 3.99 8.18 12.85
C ILE A 163 5.13 8.47 13.84
N SER A 164 6.40 8.39 13.42
CA SER A 164 7.53 8.57 14.33
C SER A 164 7.92 10.03 14.59
N ILE A 165 7.27 10.99 13.92
CA ILE A 165 7.60 12.40 14.05
C ILE A 165 6.81 13.00 15.22
N THR A 166 7.53 13.47 16.23
CA THR A 166 6.96 14.15 17.40
C THR A 166 6.84 15.67 17.21
N ASP A 167 7.63 16.26 16.31
CA ASP A 167 7.57 17.69 15.99
C ASP A 167 6.45 17.99 14.99
N GLN A 168 5.52 18.85 15.41
CA GLN A 168 4.35 19.22 14.62
C GLN A 168 4.71 19.86 13.27
N ARG A 169 5.71 20.73 13.20
CA ARG A 169 6.06 21.45 11.96
C ARG A 169 6.65 20.49 10.94
N VAL A 170 7.59 19.65 11.39
CA VAL A 170 8.22 18.63 10.54
C VAL A 170 7.19 17.62 10.03
N LEU A 171 6.26 17.22 10.90
CA LEU A 171 5.16 16.33 10.54
C LEU A 171 4.32 16.91 9.39
N PHE A 172 3.97 18.19 9.47
CA PHE A 172 3.10 18.84 8.49
C PHE A 172 3.77 18.97 7.13
N GLU A 173 5.04 19.36 7.10
CA GLU A 173 5.81 19.42 5.86
C GLU A 173 5.89 18.04 5.20
N LYS A 174 6.14 16.99 5.99
CA LYS A 174 6.22 15.61 5.47
C LYS A 174 4.89 15.08 4.96
N ILE A 175 3.77 15.39 5.61
CA ILE A 175 2.42 15.03 5.13
C ILE A 175 2.15 15.67 3.77
N VAL A 176 2.46 16.97 3.61
CA VAL A 176 2.21 17.69 2.36
C VAL A 176 3.13 17.17 1.24
N GLU A 177 4.41 16.90 1.52
CA GLU A 177 5.34 16.28 0.58
C GLU A 177 4.87 14.89 0.13
N ALA A 178 4.45 14.05 1.09
CA ALA A 178 3.89 12.73 0.84
C ALA A 178 2.63 12.79 -0.05
N GLY A 179 1.68 13.66 0.30
CA GLY A 179 0.45 13.84 -0.46
C GLY A 179 0.72 14.29 -1.90
N MET A 180 1.65 15.22 -2.10
CA MET A 180 2.03 15.69 -3.43
C MET A 180 2.66 14.57 -4.29
N ALA A 181 3.54 13.75 -3.70
CA ALA A 181 4.20 12.65 -4.40
C ALA A 181 3.22 11.53 -4.77
N VAL A 182 2.39 11.10 -3.81
CA VAL A 182 1.44 9.99 -3.99
C VAL A 182 0.31 10.34 -4.96
N ALA A 183 -0.23 11.56 -4.89
CA ALA A 183 -1.26 12.00 -5.83
C ALA A 183 -0.71 12.39 -7.22
N SER A 184 0.62 12.41 -7.40
CA SER A 184 1.26 13.01 -8.58
C SER A 184 0.68 14.41 -8.86
N ALA A 185 0.66 15.24 -7.82
CA ALA A 185 0.06 16.56 -7.84
C ALA A 185 1.13 17.65 -7.96
N ASP A 186 0.71 18.84 -8.42
CA ASP A 186 1.60 19.99 -8.60
C ASP A 186 1.67 20.86 -7.36
N ILE A 187 0.58 20.91 -6.59
CA ILE A 187 0.39 21.78 -5.44
C ILE A 187 -0.31 20.97 -4.35
N CYS A 188 0.10 21.16 -3.10
CA CYS A 188 -0.50 20.51 -1.95
C CYS A 188 -0.53 21.46 -0.76
N TRP A 189 -1.59 21.43 0.04
CA TRP A 189 -1.63 22.12 1.33
C TRP A 189 -2.46 21.37 2.36
N LEU A 190 -2.12 21.62 3.62
CA LEU A 190 -2.77 21.08 4.80
C LEU A 190 -3.44 22.22 5.56
N THR A 191 -4.73 22.09 5.83
CA THR A 191 -5.44 22.94 6.79
C THR A 191 -5.85 22.15 8.01
N LEU A 192 -5.89 22.80 9.17
CA LEU A 192 -6.33 22.21 10.43
C LEU A 192 -7.44 23.05 11.05
N LYS A 193 -8.40 22.39 11.68
CA LYS A 193 -9.50 23.05 12.36
C LYS A 193 -8.99 23.71 13.63
N ASP A 194 -9.13 25.03 13.72
CA ASP A 194 -8.85 25.78 14.93
C ASP A 194 -9.99 25.60 15.95
N GLU A 195 -9.63 25.31 17.21
CA GLU A 195 -10.62 24.94 18.24
C GLU A 195 -11.53 26.11 18.62
N LYS A 196 -10.99 27.33 18.58
CA LYS A 196 -11.68 28.54 19.02
C LYS A 196 -12.60 29.09 17.94
N SER A 197 -12.08 29.28 16.73
CA SER A 197 -12.82 29.87 15.62
C SER A 197 -13.64 28.85 14.82
N LYS A 198 -13.40 27.54 15.02
CA LYS A 198 -13.93 26.44 14.19
C LYS A 198 -13.59 26.57 12.69
N SER A 199 -12.69 27.50 12.34
CA SER A 199 -12.24 27.73 10.97
C SER A 199 -11.04 26.83 10.63
N PHE A 200 -10.85 26.55 9.35
CA PHE A 200 -9.69 25.80 8.87
C PHE A 200 -8.53 26.75 8.59
N VAL A 201 -7.44 26.57 9.33
CA VAL A 201 -6.24 27.40 9.28
C VAL A 201 -5.17 26.69 8.45
N LEU A 202 -4.50 27.43 7.55
CA LEU A 202 -3.42 26.89 6.74
C LEU A 202 -2.23 26.52 7.64
N ALA A 203 -1.94 25.22 7.75
CA ALA A 203 -0.93 24.67 8.64
C ALA A 203 0.39 24.36 7.92
N ALA A 204 0.33 23.90 6.66
CA ALA A 204 1.50 23.69 5.81
C ALA A 204 1.12 23.73 4.33
N GLN A 205 2.10 23.97 3.46
CA GLN A 205 1.90 24.05 2.01
C GLN A 205 3.15 23.64 1.25
N ARG A 206 2.95 23.21 0.00
CA ARG A 206 4.02 23.00 -0.98
C ARG A 206 3.59 23.49 -2.34
N LYS A 207 4.44 24.33 -2.94
CA LYS A 207 4.23 24.96 -4.27
C LYS A 207 2.93 25.76 -4.38
N LEU A 208 2.36 26.19 -3.26
CA LEU A 208 1.18 27.05 -3.25
C LEU A 208 1.58 28.46 -3.71
N PRO A 209 0.79 29.13 -4.57
CA PRO A 209 1.13 30.48 -5.02
C PRO A 209 1.19 31.51 -3.89
N ASP A 210 2.07 32.50 -4.02
CA ASP A 210 2.42 33.47 -2.97
C ASP A 210 1.22 34.18 -2.33
N ALA A 211 0.19 34.48 -3.13
CA ALA A 211 -1.03 35.12 -2.66
C ALA A 211 -1.73 34.33 -1.54
N TRP A 212 -1.62 33.00 -1.58
CA TRP A 212 -2.19 32.10 -0.58
C TRP A 212 -1.13 31.59 0.40
N ALA A 213 0.11 31.38 -0.05
CA ALA A 213 1.20 30.91 0.81
C ALA A 213 1.48 31.86 1.99
N LYS A 214 1.27 33.18 1.81
CA LYS A 214 1.39 34.19 2.88
C LYS A 214 0.34 34.05 3.99
N LYS A 215 -0.72 33.27 3.78
CA LYS A 215 -1.76 32.98 4.78
C LYS A 215 -1.38 31.86 5.75
N LEU A 216 -0.11 31.45 5.80
CA LEU A 216 0.34 30.44 6.76
C LEU A 216 -0.01 30.88 8.20
N GLY A 217 -0.69 29.99 8.94
CA GLY A 217 -1.22 30.29 10.27
C GLY A 217 -2.50 31.14 10.28
N GLN A 218 -3.11 31.42 9.13
CA GLN A 218 -4.37 32.17 9.01
C GLN A 218 -5.48 31.29 8.41
N PRO A 219 -6.77 31.63 8.62
CA PRO A 219 -7.88 30.94 8.00
C PRO A 219 -7.79 30.93 6.47
N LEU A 220 -8.01 29.75 5.88
CA LEU A 220 -8.00 29.55 4.44
C LEU A 220 -9.31 28.88 4.02
N ASP A 221 -10.07 29.58 3.18
CA ASP A 221 -11.28 29.07 2.55
C ASP A 221 -11.05 28.93 1.05
N ASP A 222 -11.01 27.68 0.61
CA ASP A 222 -10.80 27.25 -0.77
C ASP A 222 -12.10 26.81 -1.46
N GLY A 223 -13.23 26.82 -0.72
CA GLY A 223 -14.56 26.39 -1.14
C GLY A 223 -14.77 24.87 -1.13
N LEU A 224 -13.83 24.08 -1.66
CA LEU A 224 -13.95 22.61 -1.69
C LEU A 224 -13.75 22.00 -0.30
N GLY A 225 -12.78 22.51 0.45
CA GLY A 225 -12.47 22.08 1.79
C GLY A 225 -13.64 22.21 2.75
N THR A 226 -14.47 23.25 2.59
CA THR A 226 -15.69 23.42 3.39
C THR A 226 -16.70 22.30 3.16
N LEU A 227 -16.89 21.86 1.90
CA LEU A 227 -17.80 20.76 1.58
C LEU A 227 -17.31 19.44 2.16
N VAL A 228 -16.00 19.18 2.05
CA VAL A 228 -15.37 17.99 2.64
C VAL A 228 -15.40 18.04 4.16
N ALA A 229 -15.21 19.21 4.77
CA ALA A 229 -15.32 19.36 6.22
C ALA A 229 -16.73 19.09 6.75
N MET A 230 -17.77 19.42 5.98
CA MET A 230 -19.17 19.17 6.35
C MET A 230 -19.57 17.71 6.19
N SER A 231 -19.11 17.06 5.12
CA SER A 231 -19.45 15.66 4.81
C SER A 231 -18.53 14.64 5.49
N ALA A 232 -17.29 15.03 5.83
CA ALA A 232 -16.19 14.14 6.19
C ALA A 232 -15.89 13.06 5.12
N GLU A 233 -16.27 13.33 3.86
CA GLU A 233 -16.01 12.49 2.70
C GLU A 233 -15.06 13.17 1.72
N SER A 234 -14.14 12.38 1.16
CA SER A 234 -13.19 12.84 0.16
C SER A 234 -13.91 13.31 -1.11
N LEU A 235 -13.42 14.39 -1.71
CA LEU A 235 -14.01 14.98 -2.91
C LEU A 235 -12.97 15.15 -4.01
N SER A 236 -13.17 14.43 -5.12
CA SER A 236 -12.41 14.59 -6.37
C SER A 236 -13.25 15.36 -7.38
N ILE A 237 -12.69 16.40 -7.99
CA ILE A 237 -13.38 17.26 -8.96
C ILE A 237 -12.39 17.73 -10.04
N HIS A 238 -12.84 17.83 -11.29
CA HIS A 238 -12.00 18.26 -12.40
C HIS A 238 -12.81 18.97 -13.50
N GLY A 239 -12.09 19.61 -14.43
CA GLY A 239 -12.67 20.27 -15.60
C GLY A 239 -13.61 21.44 -15.23
N ALA A 240 -14.69 21.59 -16.00
CA ALA A 240 -15.62 22.72 -15.85
C ALA A 240 -16.28 22.81 -14.45
N ALA A 241 -16.47 21.69 -13.77
CA ALA A 241 -17.08 21.66 -12.43
C ALA A 241 -16.20 22.37 -11.38
N LEU A 242 -14.86 22.28 -11.53
CA LEU A 242 -13.90 22.94 -10.66
C LEU A 242 -14.00 24.48 -10.76
N GLY A 243 -14.41 25.01 -11.91
CA GLY A 243 -14.45 26.45 -12.20
C GLY A 243 -15.32 27.29 -11.25
N LYS A 244 -16.20 26.66 -10.46
CA LYS A 244 -17.03 27.32 -9.43
C LYS A 244 -16.26 27.64 -8.15
N PHE A 245 -15.05 27.10 -7.98
CA PHE A 245 -14.27 27.18 -6.76
C PHE A 245 -13.02 28.04 -6.94
N LYS A 246 -12.58 28.71 -5.86
CA LYS A 246 -11.41 29.61 -5.87
C LYS A 246 -10.12 28.89 -6.32
N VAL A 247 -10.03 27.60 -6.04
CA VAL A 247 -8.90 26.73 -6.40
C VAL A 247 -8.74 26.49 -7.90
N ALA A 248 -9.76 26.78 -8.71
CA ALA A 248 -9.67 26.65 -10.17
C ALA A 248 -8.56 27.50 -10.79
N SER A 249 -8.15 28.56 -10.11
CA SER A 249 -7.02 29.40 -10.52
C SER A 249 -5.66 28.70 -10.43
N PHE A 250 -5.57 27.56 -9.76
CA PHE A 250 -4.33 26.84 -9.50
C PHE A 250 -4.14 25.57 -10.33
N GLY A 251 -5.21 25.06 -10.94
CA GLY A 251 -5.16 23.87 -11.77
C GLY A 251 -6.53 23.44 -12.27
N LYS A 252 -6.57 22.28 -12.91
CA LYS A 252 -7.75 21.76 -13.61
C LYS A 252 -8.35 20.52 -12.95
N ALA A 253 -7.67 19.91 -11.98
CA ALA A 253 -8.20 18.86 -11.13
C ALA A 253 -7.81 19.11 -9.67
N ALA A 254 -8.73 18.82 -8.75
CA ALA A 254 -8.56 18.95 -7.31
C ALA A 254 -9.06 17.70 -6.61
N LEU A 255 -8.33 17.27 -5.58
CA LEU A 255 -8.77 16.24 -4.65
C LEU A 255 -8.55 16.77 -3.22
N VAL A 256 -9.61 16.71 -2.42
CA VAL A 256 -9.57 17.06 -1.00
C VAL A 256 -9.91 15.82 -0.19
N VAL A 257 -9.06 15.48 0.77
CA VAL A 257 -9.27 14.35 1.68
C VAL A 257 -9.28 14.83 3.14
N PRO A 258 -10.22 14.37 3.97
CA PRO A 258 -10.32 14.79 5.37
C PRO A 258 -9.38 14.00 6.28
N ILE A 259 -8.72 14.70 7.21
CA ILE A 259 -8.08 14.09 8.37
C ILE A 259 -9.13 13.94 9.46
N LYS A 260 -9.48 12.69 9.78
CA LYS A 260 -10.62 12.39 10.66
C LYS A 260 -10.18 11.93 12.05
N VAL A 261 -10.89 12.39 13.07
CA VAL A 261 -10.86 11.85 14.44
C VAL A 261 -12.30 11.64 14.89
N GLN A 262 -12.65 10.42 15.29
CA GLN A 262 -14.03 10.06 15.69
C GLN A 262 -15.10 10.47 14.66
N GLN A 263 -14.83 10.26 13.36
CA GLN A 263 -15.71 10.66 12.23
C GLN A 263 -15.86 12.18 12.00
N GLU A 264 -15.19 13.04 12.78
CA GLU A 264 -15.15 14.48 12.54
C GLU A 264 -13.87 14.86 11.78
N ALA A 265 -14.01 15.72 10.76
CA ALA A 265 -12.86 16.28 10.05
C ALA A 265 -12.15 17.33 10.92
N ILE A 266 -10.96 17.01 11.42
CA ILE A 266 -10.08 17.91 12.19
C ILE A 266 -9.06 18.64 11.31
N GLY A 267 -8.94 18.24 10.04
CA GLY A 267 -8.05 18.82 9.06
C GLY A 267 -8.41 18.38 7.66
N LEU A 268 -7.82 19.02 6.66
CA LEU A 268 -8.04 18.74 5.25
C LEU A 268 -6.70 18.77 4.53
N LEU A 269 -6.42 17.74 3.75
CA LEU A 269 -5.30 17.71 2.82
C LEU A 269 -5.85 17.91 1.42
N THR A 270 -5.40 18.98 0.76
CA THR A 270 -5.84 19.33 -0.58
C THR A 270 -4.69 19.24 -1.56
N VAL A 271 -4.92 18.56 -2.67
CA VAL A 271 -3.98 18.44 -3.78
C VAL A 271 -4.60 18.97 -5.06
N ILE A 272 -3.79 19.66 -5.87
CA ILE A 272 -4.18 20.22 -7.16
C ILE A 272 -3.23 19.74 -8.24
N ARG A 273 -3.81 19.37 -9.39
CA ARG A 273 -3.10 19.07 -10.63
C ARG A 273 -3.42 20.15 -11.67
N ARG A 274 -2.38 20.69 -12.31
CA ARG A 274 -2.49 21.72 -13.36
C ARG A 274 -3.08 21.14 -14.64
N GLU A 275 -2.77 19.88 -14.92
CA GLU A 275 -3.34 19.14 -16.04
C GLU A 275 -4.80 18.74 -15.79
N GLU A 276 -5.57 18.61 -16.87
CA GLU A 276 -6.98 18.19 -16.83
C GLU A 276 -7.13 16.67 -16.74
N LEU A 277 -6.39 16.07 -15.81
CA LEU A 277 -6.41 14.63 -15.57
C LEU A 277 -7.04 14.36 -14.20
N PRO A 278 -8.15 13.61 -14.11
CA PRO A 278 -8.79 13.30 -12.84
C PRO A 278 -7.88 12.48 -11.92
N PHE A 279 -8.10 12.59 -10.62
CA PHE A 279 -7.52 11.67 -9.64
C PHE A 279 -8.32 10.36 -9.66
N ASP A 280 -7.63 9.23 -9.83
CA ASP A 280 -8.28 7.92 -9.83
C ASP A 280 -8.58 7.43 -8.40
N ALA A 281 -9.37 6.35 -8.30
CA ALA A 281 -9.76 5.77 -7.01
C ALA A 281 -8.55 5.26 -6.21
N SER A 282 -7.48 4.82 -6.88
CA SER A 282 -6.26 4.41 -6.19
C SER A 282 -5.63 5.62 -5.53
N GLN A 283 -5.35 6.69 -6.27
CA GLN A 283 -4.77 7.94 -5.76
C GLN A 283 -5.56 8.52 -4.58
N GLN A 284 -6.90 8.47 -4.65
CA GLN A 284 -7.76 8.85 -3.53
C GLN A 284 -7.53 7.97 -2.30
N SER A 285 -7.60 6.63 -2.43
CA SER A 285 -7.36 5.71 -1.30
C SER A 285 -5.96 5.85 -0.71
N LEU A 286 -4.94 6.13 -1.54
CA LEU A 286 -3.58 6.36 -1.07
C LEU A 286 -3.47 7.63 -0.21
N LEU A 287 -4.15 8.70 -0.62
CA LEU A 287 -4.19 9.95 0.14
C LEU A 287 -4.99 9.81 1.45
N GLU A 288 -6.10 9.08 1.41
CA GLU A 288 -6.89 8.74 2.60
C GLU A 288 -6.03 7.99 3.64
N ALA A 289 -5.25 7.00 3.19
CA ALA A 289 -4.32 6.29 4.07
C ALA A 289 -3.26 7.22 4.70
N ILE A 290 -2.72 8.20 3.94
CA ILE A 290 -1.81 9.22 4.49
C ILE A 290 -2.51 10.05 5.56
N THR A 291 -3.76 10.48 5.32
CA THR A 291 -4.52 11.26 6.29
C THR A 291 -4.89 10.46 7.54
N ASP A 292 -5.09 9.15 7.43
CA ASP A 292 -5.31 8.27 8.58
C ASP A 292 -4.04 8.16 9.44
N TYR A 293 -2.86 8.05 8.84
CA TYR A 293 -1.60 8.10 9.59
C TYR A 293 -1.34 9.49 10.20
N ALA A 294 -1.70 10.55 9.47
CA ALA A 294 -1.59 11.92 9.95
C ALA A 294 -2.49 12.17 11.16
N SER A 295 -3.71 11.61 11.19
CA SER A 295 -4.64 11.78 12.31
C SER A 295 -4.06 11.20 13.61
N ILE A 296 -3.51 9.98 13.55
CA ILE A 296 -2.83 9.33 14.68
C ILE A 296 -1.68 10.20 15.19
N SER A 297 -0.84 10.68 14.27
CA SER A 297 0.35 11.46 14.59
C SER A 297 0.00 12.82 15.19
N LEU A 298 -1.05 13.47 14.68
CA LEU A 298 -1.60 14.72 15.21
C LEU A 298 -2.12 14.56 16.64
N VAL A 299 -2.88 13.49 16.90
CA VAL A 299 -3.38 13.19 18.25
C VAL A 299 -2.21 12.93 19.20
N ASN A 300 -1.22 12.14 18.78
CA ASN A 300 -0.02 11.86 19.58
C ASN A 300 0.79 13.13 19.89
N ALA A 301 1.04 13.99 18.90
CA ALA A 301 1.76 15.25 19.09
C ALA A 301 1.01 16.23 20.01
N ARG A 302 -0.32 16.17 20.02
CA ARG A 302 -1.15 16.96 20.94
C ARG A 302 -1.08 16.41 22.36
N LEU A 303 -1.22 15.09 22.54
CA LEU A 303 -1.12 14.42 23.84
C LEU A 303 0.25 14.64 24.48
N PHE A 304 1.32 14.50 23.70
CA PHE A 304 2.69 14.71 24.19
C PHE A 304 2.89 16.15 24.69
N ARG A 305 2.37 17.15 23.99
CA ARG A 305 2.45 18.56 24.44
C ARG A 305 1.64 18.82 25.69
N ALA A 306 0.43 18.26 25.80
CA ALA A 306 -0.37 18.40 27.01
C ALA A 306 0.34 17.78 28.22
N LEU A 307 0.96 16.61 28.04
CA LEU A 307 1.78 15.95 29.06
C LEU A 307 2.98 16.82 29.47
N ALA A 308 3.73 17.36 28.49
CA ALA A 308 4.87 18.23 28.76
C ALA A 308 4.47 19.50 29.53
N GLN A 309 3.39 20.16 29.12
CA GLN A 309 2.87 21.34 29.81
C GLN A 309 2.44 21.05 31.25
N ASN A 310 1.78 19.91 31.48
CA ASN A 310 1.38 19.49 32.82
C ASN A 310 2.59 19.20 33.71
N ALA A 311 3.64 18.58 33.17
CA ALA A 311 4.89 18.32 33.88
C ALA A 311 5.61 19.62 34.26
N ASP A 312 5.73 20.57 33.32
CA ASP A 312 6.34 21.88 33.57
C ASP A 312 5.56 22.67 34.62
N ALA A 313 4.22 22.65 34.54
CA ALA A 313 3.36 23.30 35.52
C ALA A 313 3.49 22.67 36.92
N ALA A 314 3.60 21.35 37.00
CA ALA A 314 3.82 20.64 38.26
C ALA A 314 5.18 21.01 38.89
N LEU A 315 6.25 21.00 38.10
CA LEU A 315 7.60 21.40 38.55
C LEU A 315 7.63 22.87 39.00
N ALA A 316 6.96 23.77 38.27
CA ALA A 316 6.84 25.17 38.65
C ALA A 316 6.05 25.35 39.96
N GLY A 317 4.98 24.56 40.14
CA GLY A 317 4.19 24.54 41.37
C GLY A 317 5.00 24.06 42.57
N GLU A 318 5.79 23.00 42.41
CA GLU A 318 6.65 22.47 43.47
C GLU A 318 7.75 23.46 43.88
N ARG A 319 8.40 24.12 42.91
CA ARG A 319 9.37 25.20 43.17
C ARG A 319 8.75 26.33 43.97
N ARG A 320 7.59 26.83 43.53
CA ARG A 320 6.88 27.92 44.20
C ARG A 320 6.47 27.55 45.63
N LYS A 321 6.06 26.30 45.87
CA LYS A 321 5.78 25.79 47.22
C LYS A 321 7.02 25.77 48.10
N ASN A 322 8.16 25.30 47.57
CA ASN A 322 9.42 25.26 48.31
C ASN A 322 9.95 26.65 48.65
N GLU A 323 9.86 27.60 47.72
CA GLU A 323 10.19 29.01 47.95
C GLU A 323 9.31 29.60 49.06
N LEU A 324 7.99 29.41 48.99
CA LEU A 324 7.07 29.90 50.01
C LEU A 324 7.35 29.29 51.40
N LEU A 325 7.66 28.00 51.48
CA LEU A 325 8.05 27.34 52.73
C LEU A 325 9.37 27.88 53.27
N GLN A 326 10.34 28.20 52.41
CA GLN A 326 11.59 28.83 52.82
C GLN A 326 11.37 30.25 53.34
N THR A 327 10.57 31.07 52.65
CA THR A 327 10.23 32.42 53.08
C THR A 327 9.48 32.41 54.41
N LEU A 328 8.42 31.60 54.54
CA LEU A 328 7.68 31.43 55.79
C LEU A 328 8.63 31.01 56.91
N ARG A 329 9.50 30.03 56.66
CA ARG A 329 10.47 29.56 57.66
C ARG A 329 11.38 30.69 58.13
N GLN A 330 11.97 31.43 57.19
CA GLN A 330 12.89 32.53 57.49
C GLN A 330 12.19 33.62 58.30
N GLU A 331 10.98 34.00 57.91
CA GLU A 331 10.17 34.99 58.62
C GLU A 331 9.79 34.51 60.03
N THR A 332 9.34 33.25 60.17
CA THR A 332 9.03 32.67 61.48
C THR A 332 10.25 32.63 62.39
N GLN A 333 11.44 32.33 61.83
CA GLN A 333 12.69 32.31 62.59
C GLN A 333 13.09 33.71 63.09
N VAL A 334 12.95 34.74 62.24
CA VAL A 334 13.18 36.14 62.62
C VAL A 334 12.22 36.57 63.72
N GLN A 335 10.93 36.23 63.61
CA GLN A 335 9.92 36.55 64.64
C GLN A 335 10.22 35.86 65.97
N LEU A 336 10.61 34.57 65.94
CA LEU A 336 10.99 33.83 67.14
C LEU A 336 12.24 34.42 67.81
N GLN A 337 13.26 34.82 67.04
CA GLN A 337 14.45 35.49 67.57
C GLN A 337 14.11 36.84 68.20
N THR A 338 13.27 37.63 67.53
CA THR A 338 12.82 38.94 68.03
C THR A 338 12.03 38.82 69.33
N ALA A 339 11.18 37.79 69.46
CA ALA A 339 10.43 37.52 70.69
C ALA A 339 11.30 36.95 71.82
N ALA A 340 12.34 36.17 71.50
CA ALA A 340 13.21 35.54 72.49
C ALA A 340 14.17 36.54 73.18
N TYR A 341 14.62 37.57 72.47
CA TYR A 341 15.63 38.52 72.96
C TYR A 341 15.16 39.32 74.21
N PRO A 342 13.96 39.95 74.23
CA PRO A 342 13.47 40.63 75.43
C PRO A 342 13.28 39.69 76.62
N LEU A 343 12.83 38.45 76.37
CA LEU A 343 12.64 37.44 77.41
C LEU A 343 13.98 37.06 78.06
N GLU A 344 15.04 36.89 77.26
CA GLU A 344 16.39 36.63 77.79
C GLU A 344 16.92 37.82 78.60
N LEU A 345 16.69 39.05 78.12
CA LEU A 345 17.13 40.25 78.82
C LEU A 345 16.46 40.42 80.20
N VAL A 346 15.16 40.13 80.29
CA VAL A 346 14.41 40.14 81.56
C VAL A 346 14.85 39.00 82.49
N LEU A 347 15.03 37.79 81.96
CA LEU A 347 15.49 36.62 82.73
C LEU A 347 16.92 36.76 83.28
N THR A 348 17.76 37.60 82.67
CA THR A 348 19.13 37.89 83.18
C THR A 348 19.15 38.97 84.28
N GLU A 349 17.99 39.37 84.81
CA GLU A 349 17.80 40.40 85.85
C GLU A 349 18.36 41.79 85.49
N LYS A 350 18.74 42.00 84.22
CA LYS A 350 19.24 43.29 83.71
C LYS A 350 18.17 44.39 83.67
N MET A 351 16.89 44.04 83.89
CA MET A 351 15.76 44.96 83.99
C MET A 351 15.16 45.06 85.41
N GLY A 352 15.80 44.47 86.42
CA GLY A 352 15.33 44.44 87.82
C GLY A 352 15.10 43.02 88.35
N ALA A 353 14.94 42.90 89.67
CA ALA A 353 14.72 41.62 90.35
C ALA A 353 13.31 41.08 90.10
N LEU A 354 13.22 39.80 89.71
CA LEU A 354 11.96 39.11 89.42
C LEU A 354 11.45 38.35 90.65
N THR A 355 10.13 38.19 90.78
CA THR A 355 9.56 37.24 91.75
C THR A 355 9.72 35.80 91.26
N ALA A 356 9.68 34.82 92.17
CA ALA A 356 9.81 33.40 91.82
C ALA A 356 8.73 32.94 90.80
N GLU A 357 7.49 33.43 90.92
CA GLU A 357 6.41 33.14 89.96
C GLU A 357 6.66 33.76 88.59
N GLN A 358 7.19 35.00 88.53
CA GLN A 358 7.54 35.67 87.28
C GLN A 358 8.69 34.95 86.55
N THR A 359 9.74 34.56 87.28
CA THR A 359 10.85 33.79 86.73
C THR A 359 10.39 32.44 86.18
N GLN A 360 9.48 31.75 86.87
CA GLN A 360 8.93 30.48 86.43
C GLN A 360 8.03 30.62 85.17
N ALA A 361 7.21 31.66 85.09
CA ALA A 361 6.37 31.92 83.91
C ALA A 361 7.21 32.28 82.67
N LEU A 362 8.21 33.15 82.83
CA LEU A 362 9.11 33.58 81.76
C LEU A 362 10.02 32.44 81.28
N SER A 363 10.52 31.60 82.18
CA SER A 363 11.33 30.43 81.81
C SER A 363 10.52 29.40 81.01
N THR A 364 9.25 29.20 81.38
CA THR A 364 8.32 28.34 80.64
C THR A 364 8.04 28.88 79.23
N ALA A 365 7.81 30.20 79.10
CA ALA A 365 7.63 30.85 77.80
C ALA A 365 8.89 30.76 76.93
N GLN A 366 10.08 30.97 77.51
CA GLN A 366 11.35 30.83 76.79
C GLN A 366 11.59 29.38 76.35
N ALA A 367 11.27 28.39 77.19
CA ALA A 367 11.38 26.97 76.84
C ALA A 367 10.45 26.60 75.68
N ALA A 368 9.22 27.13 75.65
CA ALA A 368 8.28 26.93 74.55
C ALA A 368 8.78 27.53 73.23
N LEU A 369 9.33 28.76 73.27
CA LEU A 369 9.92 29.41 72.09
C LEU A 369 11.16 28.66 71.58
N LYS A 370 12.05 28.22 72.46
CA LYS A 370 13.23 27.39 72.11
C LYS A 370 12.80 26.07 71.47
N LYS A 371 11.74 25.43 71.98
CA LYS A 371 11.18 24.20 71.41
C LYS A 371 10.60 24.43 70.01
N LEU A 372 9.89 25.53 69.78
CA LEU A 372 9.38 25.90 68.45
C LEU A 372 10.50 26.17 67.45
N ALA A 373 11.53 26.93 67.85
CA ALA A 373 12.70 27.19 67.02
C ALA A 373 13.46 25.90 66.66
N PHE A 374 13.57 24.97 67.62
CA PHE A 374 14.18 23.66 67.39
C PHE A 374 13.38 22.79 66.41
N LEU A 375 12.05 22.76 66.50
CA LEU A 375 11.20 22.00 65.58
C LEU A 375 11.28 22.52 64.14
N ILE A 376 11.33 23.85 63.96
CA ILE A 376 11.51 24.48 62.65
C ILE A 376 12.88 24.12 62.03
N ASN A 377 13.91 23.99 62.87
CA ASN A 377 15.26 23.58 62.46
C ASN A 377 15.47 22.06 62.33
N GLN A 378 14.59 21.20 62.85
CA GLN A 378 14.70 19.75 62.61
C GLN A 378 14.12 19.33 61.26
N GLN A 379 13.09 20.03 60.78
CA GLN A 379 12.50 19.79 59.46
C GLN A 379 13.42 20.17 58.29
N SER A 380 14.59 20.76 58.54
CA SER A 380 15.60 21.03 57.50
C SER A 380 16.49 19.82 57.14
N THR A 381 16.43 18.72 57.90
CA THR A 381 17.37 17.59 57.76
C THR A 381 16.80 16.33 57.10
N GLN A 382 15.54 16.32 56.65
CA GLN A 382 15.07 15.25 55.77
C GLN A 382 15.59 15.50 54.35
N PRO A 383 16.47 14.65 53.81
CA PRO A 383 17.01 14.86 52.48
C PRO A 383 15.88 14.76 51.45
N GLN A 384 15.88 15.67 50.48
CA GLN A 384 15.17 15.54 49.20
C GLN A 384 15.79 14.41 48.35
N GLN A 385 16.06 13.24 48.93
CA GLN A 385 16.40 12.04 48.20
C GLN A 385 15.11 11.30 47.88
N ASN A 386 14.52 11.60 46.72
CA ASN A 386 13.82 10.64 45.87
C ASN A 386 13.18 11.35 44.68
N ILE A 387 13.99 11.87 43.75
CA ILE A 387 13.63 11.90 42.32
C ILE A 387 14.93 11.68 41.54
N LYS A 388 15.17 10.43 41.12
CA LYS A 388 16.11 10.06 40.05
C LYS A 388 15.29 9.46 38.92
#